data_AF-A0A8H7CCE0-F1
#
_entry.id   AF-A0A8H7CCE0-F1
#
_cell.length_a   1.000
_cell.length_b   1.000
_cell.length_c   1.000
_cell.angle_alpha   90.00
_cell.angle_beta   90.00
_cell.angle_gamma   90.00
#
_symmetry.space_group_name_H-M   'P 1'
#
loop_
_entity.id
_entity.type
_entity.pdbx_description
1 polymer ?
#
loop_
_entity_poly.entity_id
_entity_poly.type
_entity_poly.pdbx_seq_one_letter_code
_entity_poly.pdbx_strand_id
1 'polypeptide(L)' 'MLFTFFLSAGAHELVMVVVTKKIRLYLFTLQIVQIPLIVLSRQPILKRNKLMGNVVFWLGLYAGFPLLCVAYVAY' A
#
# COMPACT_ATOMS: atom_id res chain seq x y z
N MET A 1 -6.85 -10.84 9.47
CA MET A 1 -5.95 -10.10 8.57
C MET A 1 -6.72 -9.34 7.50
N LEU A 2 -7.50 -9.99 6.62
CA LEU A 2 -8.20 -9.26 5.55
C LEU A 2 -9.24 -8.26 6.09
N PHE A 3 -10.11 -8.65 7.02
CA PHE A 3 -11.10 -7.74 7.62
C PHE A 3 -10.45 -6.56 8.34
N THR A 4 -9.44 -6.84 9.18
CA THR A 4 -8.67 -5.81 9.90
C THR A 4 -7.95 -4.86 8.94
N PHE A 5 -7.48 -5.36 7.80
CA PHE A 5 -6.80 -4.57 6.78
C PHE A 5 -7.77 -3.69 6.00
N PHE A 6 -8.95 -4.22 5.63
CA PHE A 6 -10.03 -3.45 5.01
C PHE A 6 -10.53 -2.33 5.91
N LEU A 7 -10.73 -2.62 7.21
CA LEU A 7 -11.12 -1.62 8.19
C LEU A 7 -10.04 -0.53 8.33
N SER A 8 -8.76 -0.91 8.37
CA SER A 8 -7.65 0.04 8.40
C SER A 8 -7.60 0.91 7.14
N ALA A 9 -7.79 0.32 5.96
CA ALA A 9 -7.80 1.05 4.69
C ALA A 9 -8.97 2.03 4.59
N GLY A 10 -10.16 1.63 5.08
CA GLY A 10 -11.32 2.51 5.18
C GLY A 10 -11.09 3.69 6.12
N ALA A 11 -10.44 3.47 7.28
CA ALA A 11 -10.09 4.55 8.20
C ALA A 11 -9.08 5.54 7.59
N HIS A 12 -8.09 5.02 6.86
CA HIS A 12 -7.09 5.84 6.16
C HIS A 12 -7.71 6.71 5.06
N GLU A 13 -8.60 6.13 4.26
CA GLU A 13 -9.37 6.90 3.26
C GLU A 13 -10.27 7.94 3.94
N LEU A 14 -10.94 7.59 5.05
CA LEU A 14 -11.77 8.55 5.80
C LEU A 14 -10.96 9.78 6.24
N VAL A 15 -9.73 9.58 6.73
CA VAL A 15 -8.83 10.69 7.08
C VAL A 15 -8.52 11.56 5.86
N MET A 16 -8.19 10.95 4.72
CA MET A 16 -7.92 11.71 3.49
C MET A 16 -9.14 12.46 2.98
N VAL A 17 -10.33 11.85 3.06
CA VAL A 17 -11.60 12.49 2.69
C VAL A 17 -11.89 13.67 3.61
N VAL A 18 -11.62 13.57 4.92
CA VAL A 18 -11.80 14.69 5.85
C VAL A 18 -10.84 15.85 5.53
N VAL A 19 -9.58 15.56 5.20
CA VAL A 19 -8.55 16.57 4.92
C VAL A 19 -8.74 17.22 3.55
N THR A 20 -8.96 16.42 2.50
CA THR A 20 -9.07 16.92 1.12
C THR A 20 -10.51 17.24 0.69
N LYS A 21 -11.51 16.87 1.50
CA LYS A 21 -12.96 16.99 1.20
C LYS A 21 -13.39 16.36 -0.13
N LYS A 22 -12.62 15.42 -0.64
CA LYS A 22 -12.88 14.69 -1.89
C LYS A 22 -12.76 13.20 -1.65
N ILE A 23 -13.62 12.41 -2.30
CA ILE A 23 -13.56 10.94 -2.29
C ILE A 23 -12.79 10.51 -3.53
N ARG A 24 -11.56 10.01 -3.37
CA ARG A 24 -10.69 9.61 -4.48
C ARG A 24 -10.28 8.14 -4.44
N LEU A 25 -10.31 7.49 -3.27
CA LEU A 25 -10.01 6.07 -3.07
C LEU A 25 -8.58 5.64 -3.46
N TYR A 26 -7.67 6.56 -3.77
CA TYR A 26 -6.28 6.23 -4.16
C TYR A 26 -5.52 5.56 -3.01
N LEU A 27 -5.71 6.04 -1.78
CA LEU A 27 -5.06 5.51 -0.58
C LEU A 27 -5.57 4.10 -0.26
N PHE A 28 -6.88 3.92 -0.35
CA PHE A 28 -7.55 2.64 -0.20
C PHE A 28 -7.02 1.58 -1.18
N THR A 29 -6.92 1.95 -2.46
CA THR A 29 -6.47 1.04 -3.53
C THR A 29 -5.00 0.66 -3.35
N LEU A 30 -4.14 1.61 -2.98
CA LEU A 30 -2.72 1.37 -2.74
C LEU A 30 -2.45 0.56 -1.47
N GLN A 31 -3.31 0.66 -0.45
CA GLN A 31 -3.25 -0.24 0.70
C GLN A 31 -3.59 -1.68 0.29
N ILE A 32 -4.64 -1.90 -0.51
CA ILE A 32 -4.98 -3.27 -0.97
C ILE A 32 -3.84 -3.93 -1.76
N VAL A 33 -3.08 -3.16 -2.55
CA VAL A 33 -1.88 -3.63 -3.28
C VAL A 33 -0.80 -4.22 -2.35
N GLN A 34 -0.76 -3.84 -1.07
CA GLN A 34 0.18 -4.44 -0.12
C GLN A 34 -0.08 -5.93 0.11
N ILE A 35 -1.32 -6.41 -0.03
CA ILE A 35 -1.70 -7.82 0.14
C ILE A 35 -0.96 -8.73 -0.85
N PRO A 36 -1.01 -8.50 -2.18
CA PRO A 36 -0.21 -9.26 -3.14
C PRO A 36 1.29 -9.19 -2.85
N LEU A 37 1.80 -8.04 -2.41
CA LEU A 37 3.23 -7.88 -2.08
C LEU A 37 3.64 -8.78 -0.88
N ILE A 38 2.77 -8.89 0.12
CA ILE A 38 2.96 -9.77 1.29
C ILE A 38 2.89 -11.23 0.87
N VAL A 39 1.95 -11.60 -0.01
CA VAL A 39 1.83 -12.97 -0.55
C VAL A 39 3.08 -13.34 -1.36
N LEU A 40 3.58 -12.41 -2.19
CA LEU A 40 4.81 -12.58 -2.96
C LEU A 40 6.02 -12.75 -2.03
N SER A 41 6.08 -11.98 -0.94
CA SER A 41 7.13 -12.09 0.08
C SER A 41 7.10 -13.41 0.84
N ARG A 42 5.94 -14.08 0.93
CA ARG A 42 5.80 -15.38 1.57
C ARG A 42 6.12 -16.56 0.64
N GLN A 43 6.35 -16.32 -0.65
CA GLN A 43 6.73 -17.36 -1.59
C GLN A 43 8.05 -18.02 -1.20
N PRO A 44 8.20 -19.35 -1.36
CA PRO A 44 9.40 -20.10 -0.95
C PRO A 44 10.68 -19.60 -1.63
N ILE A 45 10.55 -19.02 -2.82
CA ILE A 45 11.64 -18.41 -3.59
C ILE A 45 12.21 -17.18 -2.85
N LEU A 46 11.34 -16.29 -2.36
CA LEU A 46 11.75 -15.11 -1.60
C LEU A 46 12.12 -15.45 -0.15
N LYS A 47 11.50 -16.48 0.43
CA LYS A 47 11.82 -16.97 1.78
C LYS A 47 13.23 -17.55 1.86
N ARG A 48 13.72 -18.18 0.79
CA ARG A 48 15.08 -18.72 0.72
C ARG A 48 16.14 -17.63 0.63
N ASN A 49 15.79 -16.46 0.08
CA ASN A 49 16.72 -15.35 -0.11
C ASN A 49 16.21 -14.04 0.50
N LYS A 50 16.54 -13.80 1.78
CA LYS A 50 16.08 -12.62 2.54
C LYS A 50 16.42 -11.29 1.87
N LEU A 51 17.53 -11.22 1.12
CA LEU A 51 17.92 -10.02 0.37
C LEU A 51 16.90 -9.65 -0.71
N MET A 52 16.39 -10.64 -1.45
CA MET A 52 15.39 -10.39 -2.51
C MET A 52 14.07 -9.91 -1.91
N GLY A 53 13.66 -10.45 -0.77
CA GLY A 53 12.49 -9.96 -0.05
C GLY A 53 12.63 -8.50 0.38
N ASN A 54 13.81 -8.12 0.89
CA ASN A 54 14.09 -6.74 1.26
C ASN A 54 14.05 -5.80 0.04
N VAL A 55 14.69 -6.19 -1.07
CA VAL A 55 14.68 -5.38 -2.32
C VAL A 55 13.26 -5.14 -2.82
N VAL A 56 12.43 -6.18 -2.89
CA VAL A 56 11.02 -6.05 -3.32
C VAL A 56 10.22 -5.15 -2.39
N PHE A 57 10.43 -5.27 -1.07
CA PHE A 57 9.79 -4.40 -0.09
C PHE A 57 10.18 -2.93 -0.26
N TRP A 58 11.48 -2.64 -0.38
CA TRP A 58 11.98 -1.28 -0.58
C TRP A 58 11.50 -0.68 -1.90
N LEU A 59 11.50 -1.45 -2.99
CA LEU A 59 10.94 -1.00 -4.27
C LEU A 59 9.45 -0.68 -4.16
N GLY A 60 8.68 -1.50 -3.43
CA GLY A 60 7.27 -1.24 -3.15
C GLY A 60 7.04 0.06 -2.38
N LEU A 61 7.87 0.36 -1.37
CA LEU A 61 7.80 1.62 -0.62
C LEU A 61 8.20 2.83 -1.49
N TYR A 62 9.28 2.69 -2.27
CA TYR A 62 9.74 3.74 -3.18
C TYR A 62 8.73 4.06 -4.28
N ALA A 63 7.93 3.08 -4.73
CA ALA A 63 6.86 3.33 -5.69
C ALA A 63 5.58 3.87 -5.02
N GLY A 64 5.19 3.32 -3.87
CA GLY A 64 3.90 3.60 -3.22
C GLY A 64 3.75 5.04 -2.70
N PHE A 65 4.71 5.53 -1.91
CA PHE A 65 4.59 6.86 -1.30
C PHE A 65 4.64 8.02 -2.31
N PRO A 66 5.55 8.03 -3.31
CA PRO A 66 5.56 9.09 -4.31
C PRO A 66 4.31 9.08 -5.18
N LEU A 67 3.78 7.90 -5.50
CA LEU A 67 2.56 7.78 -6.29
C LEU A 67 1.34 8.34 -5.54
N LEU A 68 1.25 8.13 -4.22
CA LEU A 68 0.28 8.81 -3.37
C LEU A 68 0.46 10.32 -3.37
N CYS A 69 1.69 10.79 -3.28
CA CYS A 69 2.00 12.21 -3.29
C CYS A 69 1.54 12.86 -4.60
N VAL A 70 1.84 12.26 -5.75
CA VAL A 70 1.37 12.75 -7.06
C VAL A 70 -0.16 12.70 -7.14
N ALA A 71 -0.79 11.61 -6.73
CA ALA A 71 -2.24 11.42 -6.85
C ALA A 71 -3.09 12.36 -5.96
N TYR A 72 -2.54 12.82 -4.84
CA TYR A 72 -3.24 13.68 -3.88
C TYR A 72 -2.78 15.15 -3.87
N VAL A 73 -1.51 15.42 -4.18
CA VAL A 73 -0.93 16.76 -4.09
C VAL A 73 -0.79 17.40 -5.46
N ALA A 74 -0.42 16.64 -6.49
CA ALA A 74 -0.21 17.20 -7.83
C ALA A 74 -1.53 17.36 -8.62
N TYR A 75 -2.55 16.56 -8.32
CA TYR A 75 -3.86 16.54 -8.99
C TYR A 75 -5.00 16.68 -7.99
#